data_AF-A0A2T4XEB3-F1
#
_entry.id   AF-A0A2T4XEB3-F1
#
_cell.length_a   1.000
_cell.length_b   1.000
_cell.length_c   1.000
_cell.angle_alpha   90.00
_cell.angle_beta   90.00
_cell.angle_gamma   90.00
#
_symmetry.space_group_name_H-M   'P 1'
#
loop_
_entity.id
_entity.type
_entity.pdbx_description
1 polymer ?
#
loop_
_entity_poly.entity_id
_entity_poly.type
_entity_poly.pdbx_seq_one_letter_code
_entity_poly.pdbx_strand_id
1 'polypeptide(L)' 'MTGFGRGESSDGGYVVTAEIKSLNSRYLDISLKLPPSLQEKEFELKSLVQNSMSRGKL' A
#
# COMPACT_ATOMS: atom_id res chain seq x y z
N MET A 1 0.06 1.33 -18.56
CA MET A 1 1.30 0.77 -17.97
C MET A 1 0.98 0.38 -16.53
N THR A 2 1.11 -0.91 -16.20
CA THR A 2 0.85 -1.48 -14.88
C THR A 2 2.17 -1.71 -14.15
N GLY A 3 2.30 -1.21 -12.93
CA GLY A 3 3.38 -1.55 -12.01
C GLY A 3 2.90 -2.59 -11.01
N PHE A 4 3.69 -3.61 -10.74
CA PHE A 4 3.47 -4.57 -9.66
C PHE A 4 4.70 -4.59 -8.76
N GLY A 5 4.48 -4.54 -7.46
CA GLY A 5 5.53 -4.69 -6.44
C GLY A 5 5.04 -5.59 -5.33
N ARG A 6 5.91 -6.47 -4.85
CA ARG A 6 5.67 -7.26 -3.63
C ARG A 6 6.86 -7.05 -2.72
N GLY A 7 6.57 -6.78 -1.45
CA GLY A 7 7.55 -6.69 -0.38
C GLY A 7 7.15 -7.66 0.73
N GLU A 8 8.14 -8.27 1.36
CA GLU A 8 7.95 -9.10 2.53
C GLU A 8 8.95 -8.67 3.59
N SER A 9 8.47 -8.56 4.82
CA SER A 9 9.28 -8.22 5.98
C SER A 9 8.94 -9.16 7.11
N SER A 10 9.95 -9.56 7.87
CA SER A 10 9.78 -10.44 9.02
C SER A 10 10.43 -9.82 10.25
N ASP A 11 9.68 -9.68 11.33
CA ASP A 11 10.17 -9.13 12.60
C ASP A 11 9.49 -9.83 13.78
N GLY A 12 10.26 -10.16 14.83
CA GLY A 12 9.71 -10.68 16.09
C GLY A 12 8.88 -11.97 15.97
N GLY A 13 9.08 -12.79 14.93
CA GLY A 13 8.29 -14.00 14.67
C GLY A 13 7.03 -13.78 13.82
N TYR A 14 6.79 -12.55 13.37
CA TYR A 14 5.73 -12.21 12.43
C TYR A 14 6.30 -12.06 11.02
N VAL A 15 5.51 -12.45 10.02
CA VAL A 15 5.80 -12.20 8.60
C VAL A 15 4.69 -11.32 8.05
N VAL A 16 5.08 -10.19 7.47
CA VAL A 16 4.18 -9.22 6.85
C VAL A 16 4.51 -9.14 5.37
N THR A 17 3.51 -9.43 4.54
CA THR A 17 3.62 -9.31 3.09
C THR A 17 2.76 -8.14 2.62
N ALA A 18 3.36 -7.23 1.86
CA ALA A 18 2.67 -6.13 1.21
C ALA A 18 2.74 -6.28 -0.31
N GLU A 19 1.61 -6.13 -0.98
CA GLU A 19 1.52 -6.16 -2.44
C GLU A 19 0.93 -4.84 -2.95
N ILE A 20 1.56 -4.28 -3.98
CA ILE A 20 1.18 -3.02 -4.60
C ILE A 20 0.93 -3.30 -6.09
N LYS A 21 -0.26 -2.95 -6.55
CA LYS A 21 -0.66 -3.04 -7.96
C LYS A 21 -1.03 -1.64 -8.42
N SER A 22 -0.15 -0.99 -9.17
CA SER A 22 -0.37 0.36 -9.67
C SER A 22 -0.76 0.35 -11.14
N LEU A 23 -1.76 1.16 -11.49
CA LEU A 23 -2.10 1.54 -12.86
C LEU A 23 -1.64 2.98 -13.09
N ASN A 24 -1.10 3.24 -14.28
CA ASN A 24 -0.80 4.61 -14.71
C ASN A 24 -2.10 5.42 -14.81
N SER A 25 -2.33 6.25 -13.79
CA SER A 25 -3.47 7.17 -13.67
C SER A 25 -2.93 8.57 -13.40
N ARG A 26 -3.64 9.58 -13.91
CA ARG A 26 -3.31 10.99 -13.69
C ARG A 26 -3.45 11.41 -12.23
N TYR A 27 -4.38 10.79 -11.52
CA TYR A 27 -4.69 11.06 -10.12
C TYR A 27 -4.16 9.94 -9.24
N LEU A 28 -3.79 10.30 -8.01
CA LEU A 28 -3.43 9.34 -6.98
C LEU A 28 -4.70 8.79 -6.33
N ASP A 29 -5.01 7.54 -6.59
CA ASP A 29 -6.12 6.81 -5.99
C ASP A 29 -5.52 5.63 -5.23
N ILE A 30 -5.77 5.56 -3.93
CA ILE A 30 -5.15 4.58 -3.02
C ILE A 30 -6.26 3.76 -2.37
N SER A 31 -6.29 2.47 -2.69
CA SER A 31 -7.15 1.45 -2.13
C SER A 31 -6.32 0.48 -1.29
N LEU A 32 -6.46 0.57 0.03
CA LEU A 32 -5.79 -0.35 0.95
C LEU A 32 -6.74 -1.48 1.30
N LYS A 33 -6.28 -2.72 1.16
CA LYS A 33 -7.01 -3.90 1.59
C LYS A 33 -6.36 -4.46 2.85
N LEU A 34 -6.86 -4.02 4.01
CA LEU A 34 -6.28 -4.34 5.31
C LEU A 34 -7.12 -5.39 6.05
N PRO A 35 -6.49 -6.28 6.83
CA PRO A 35 -7.20 -7.14 7.77
C PRO A 35 -7.84 -6.30 8.90
N PRO A 36 -8.87 -6.83 9.59
CA PRO A 36 -9.60 -6.08 10.63
C PRO A 36 -8.71 -5.52 11.74
N SER A 37 -7.64 -6.25 12.10
CA SER A 37 -6.66 -5.84 13.11
C SER A 37 -5.84 -4.60 12.73
N LEU A 38 -5.81 -4.22 11.45
CA LEU A 38 -5.04 -3.08 10.93
C LEU A 38 -5.93 -1.96 10.39
N GLN A 39 -7.26 -2.07 10.49
CA GLN A 39 -8.18 -1.02 10.01
C GLN A 39 -7.94 0.33 10.70
N GLU A 40 -7.62 0.33 11.99
CA GLU A 40 -7.30 1.57 12.72
C GLU A 40 -6.04 2.27 12.20
N LYS A 41 -5.16 1.52 11.50
CA LYS A 41 -3.94 2.02 10.87
C LYS A 41 -4.12 2.45 9.41
N GLU A 42 -5.33 2.34 8.86
CA GLU A 42 -5.61 2.65 7.46
C GLU A 42 -5.19 4.08 7.09
N PHE A 43 -5.57 5.06 7.91
CA PHE A 43 -5.27 6.47 7.63
C PHE A 43 -3.76 6.72 7.63
N GLU A 44 -3.03 6.17 8.61
CA GLU A 44 -1.58 6.30 8.74
C GLU A 44 -0.85 5.70 7.54
N LEU A 45 -1.25 4.49 7.12
CA LEU A 45 -0.71 3.82 5.93
C LEU A 45 -1.00 4.61 4.65
N LYS A 46 -2.22 5.17 4.52
CA LYS A 46 -2.58 5.98 3.35
C LYS A 46 -1.74 7.24 3.26
N SER A 47 -1.50 7.93 4.37
CA SER A 47 -0.61 9.09 4.41
C SER A 47 0.83 8.75 4.04
N LEU A 48 1.36 7.62 4.52
CA LEU A 48 2.71 7.14 4.14
C LEU A 48 2.84 6.92 2.63
N VAL A 49 1.83 6.28 2.02
CA VAL A 49 1.78 6.05 0.58
C VAL A 49 1.65 7.36 -0.20
N GLN A 50 0.82 8.30 0.25
CA GLN A 50 0.69 9.64 -0.36
C GLN A 50 1.99 10.44 -0.33
N ASN A 51 2.77 10.32 0.76
CA ASN A 51 4.08 10.97 0.84
C ASN A 51 5.12 10.32 -0.10
N SER A 52 4.94 9.05 -0.44
CA SER A 52 5.87 8.30 -1.30
C SER A 52 5.53 8.39 -2.79
N MET A 53 4.26 8.58 -3.15
CA MET A 53 3.81 8.62 -4.54
C MET A 53 2.89 9.81 -4.81
N SER A 54 3.10 10.51 -5.93
CA SER A 54 2.29 11.68 -6.31
C SER A 54 1.20 11.39 -7.36
N ARG A 55 1.24 10.22 -8.02
CA ARG A 55 0.29 9.83 -9.08
C ARG A 55 0.19 8.31 -9.22
N GLY A 56 -0.94 7.83 -9.75
CA GLY A 56 -1.18 6.42 -10.02
C GLY A 56 -2.39 5.89 -9.26
N LYS A 57 -3.02 4.84 -9.76
CA LYS A 57 -4.14 4.17 -9.08
C LYS A 57 -3.65 2.84 -8.54
N LEU A 58 -3.68 2.66 -7.22
CA LEU A 58 -3.20 1.47 -6.54
C LEU A 58 -4.19 0.95 -5.50
#